data_AF-A0A9W7T9B4-F1
#
_entry.id   AF-A0A9W7T9B4-F1
#
_cell.length_a   1.000
_cell.length_b   1.000
_cell.length_c   1.000
_cell.angle_alpha   90.00
_cell.angle_beta   90.00
_cell.angle_gamma   90.00
#
_symmetry.space_group_name_H-M   'P 1'
#
loop_
_entity.id
_entity.type
_entity.pdbx_description
1 polymer ?
#
loop_
_entity_poly.entity_id
_entity_poly.type
_entity_poly.pdbx_seq_one_letter_code
_entity_poly.pdbx_strand_id
1 'polypeptide(L)'
;MYKVDLPVNEREPRAVERRRSAEADRRSRILNPRARVIGVDLPALNRQVQEKRERLEMEKQRDMAYDLLRLSLDEMAMQQKHEEEELRRELGRDLVQYRTIYQRAEDSRDADINYDRQGAPDVSISALGPASMQVFQGEDVNEGERKRAEMEMNEKTLRAQMEEREKQKRLHKNRELITVRVLVENDLKAVQLDALKEECRRAARIALSQYNQTQAEERNEKKRQEKLRIVGSEQAEVQYMVTSDLLTERPDAAKRMTQSSEGSRVLPDRWKGMTPRQLSDIQRQRERQRFEKERQKEAEKQREQAWDHLLMEQSRQQEREERIERELERERRIQLEKYNRQLAREQQAHRQHLDKQLYTNRPSVEYFTQFNRSSR
;
A
#
# COMPACT_ATOMS: atom_id res chain seq x y z
N MET A 1 17.31 29.49 41.49
CA MET A 1 16.56 28.87 40.37
C MET A 1 16.78 27.36 40.45
N TYR A 2 15.81 26.62 41.01
CA TYR A 2 15.89 25.15 41.05
C TYR A 2 15.39 24.61 39.71
N LYS A 3 16.26 23.90 38.98
CA LYS A 3 15.88 23.13 37.79
C LYS A 3 15.14 21.88 38.26
N VAL A 4 13.91 21.72 37.80
CA VAL A 4 13.08 20.54 38.02
C VAL A 4 13.40 19.56 36.90
N ASP A 5 14.25 18.57 37.19
CA ASP A 5 14.55 17.49 36.26
C ASP A 5 13.39 16.47 36.29
N LEU A 6 12.57 16.45 35.24
CA LEU A 6 11.53 15.44 35.04
C LEU A 6 12.18 14.09 34.67
N PRO A 7 11.66 12.95 35.19
CA PRO A 7 12.24 11.64 34.92
C PRO A 7 12.11 11.28 33.44
N VAL A 8 13.24 10.98 32.79
CA VAL A 8 13.33 10.55 31.40
C VAL A 8 12.59 9.22 31.23
N ASN A 9 11.67 9.14 30.27
CA ASN A 9 10.82 7.98 30.07
C ASN A 9 11.61 6.81 29.44
N GLU A 10 12.17 5.93 30.27
CA GLU A 10 13.07 4.81 29.87
C GLU A 10 12.42 3.73 28.98
N ARG A 11 11.11 3.79 28.73
CA ARG A 11 10.39 2.80 27.93
C ARG A 11 10.78 2.84 26.46
N GLU A 12 10.96 4.04 25.92
CA GLU A 12 11.31 4.26 24.52
C GLU A 12 12.72 3.76 24.17
N PRO A 13 13.80 4.11 24.92
CA PRO A 13 15.13 3.58 24.63
C PRO A 13 15.21 2.06 24.77
N ARG A 14 14.58 1.46 25.79
CA ARG A 14 14.52 -0.01 25.96
C ARG A 14 13.73 -0.70 24.84
N ALA A 15 12.75 -0.04 24.23
CA ALA A 15 12.05 -0.57 23.07
C ALA A 15 12.91 -0.51 21.80
N VAL A 16 13.68 0.57 21.64
CA VAL A 16 14.64 0.73 20.52
C VAL A 16 15.76 -0.29 20.63
N GLU A 17 16.33 -0.51 21.82
CA GLU A 17 17.37 -1.51 22.06
C GLU A 17 16.88 -2.93 21.77
N ARG A 18 15.65 -3.27 22.19
CA ARG A 18 15.02 -4.57 21.84
C ARG A 18 14.84 -4.76 20.34
N ARG A 19 14.49 -3.70 19.60
CA ARG A 19 14.40 -3.78 18.13
C ARG A 19 15.78 -3.99 17.52
N ARG A 20 16.79 -3.25 17.99
CA ARG A 20 18.19 -3.39 17.53
C ARG A 20 18.75 -4.78 17.81
N SER A 21 18.50 -5.34 18.99
CA SER A 21 18.95 -6.70 19.33
C SER A 21 18.23 -7.76 18.49
N ALA A 22 16.90 -7.67 18.34
CA ALA A 22 16.13 -8.59 17.51
C ALA A 22 16.54 -8.51 16.03
N GLU A 23 16.87 -7.32 15.54
CA GLU A 23 17.34 -7.11 14.17
C GLU A 23 18.78 -7.62 13.97
N ALA A 24 19.64 -7.51 14.98
CA ALA A 24 20.97 -8.13 14.97
C ALA A 24 20.88 -9.67 14.93
N ASP A 25 20.01 -10.27 15.75
CA ASP A 25 19.75 -11.71 15.76
C ASP A 25 19.08 -12.21 14.48
N ARG A 26 18.26 -11.36 13.84
CA ARG A 26 17.68 -11.66 12.52
C ARG A 26 18.74 -11.57 11.43
N ARG A 27 19.60 -10.54 11.47
CA ARG A 27 20.66 -10.33 10.50
C ARG A 27 21.69 -11.45 10.53
N SER A 28 22.09 -11.93 11.71
CA SER A 28 23.02 -13.05 11.85
C SER A 28 22.48 -14.36 11.25
N ARG A 29 21.16 -14.60 11.35
CA ARG A 29 20.48 -15.76 10.73
C ARG A 29 20.35 -15.65 9.22
N ILE A 30 19.97 -14.48 8.70
CA ILE A 30 19.75 -14.27 7.25
C ILE A 30 21.06 -14.26 6.46
N LEU A 31 22.12 -13.68 7.05
CA LEU A 31 23.42 -13.59 6.40
C LEU A 31 24.22 -14.90 6.45
N ASN A 32 23.81 -15.87 7.27
CA ASN A 32 24.41 -17.21 7.28
C ASN A 32 23.68 -18.10 6.26
N PRO A 33 24.28 -18.40 5.07
CA PRO A 33 23.61 -19.17 4.02
C PRO A 33 23.29 -20.60 4.46
N ARG A 34 24.10 -21.21 5.33
CA ARG A 34 23.88 -22.57 5.82
C ARG A 34 22.70 -22.64 6.79
N ALA A 35 22.60 -21.69 7.71
CA ALA A 35 21.45 -21.60 8.63
C ALA A 35 20.14 -21.26 7.88
N ARG A 36 20.23 -20.54 6.75
CA ARG A 36 19.08 -20.23 5.90
C ARG A 36 18.56 -21.43 5.12
N VAL A 37 19.45 -22.32 4.66
CA VAL A 37 19.07 -23.49 3.84
C VAL A 37 18.74 -24.72 4.72
N ILE A 38 19.48 -24.94 5.82
CA ILE A 38 19.37 -26.14 6.67
C ILE A 38 19.39 -25.72 8.15
N GLY A 39 18.57 -24.74 8.52
CA GLY A 39 18.45 -24.28 9.91
C GLY A 39 17.64 -25.27 10.74
N VAL A 40 18.31 -26.07 11.57
CA VAL A 40 17.68 -27.06 12.45
C VAL A 40 18.17 -26.88 13.89
N ASP A 41 17.25 -26.78 14.84
CA ASP A 41 17.55 -26.72 16.28
C ASP A 41 17.73 -28.14 16.83
N LEU A 42 18.97 -28.65 16.75
CA LEU A 42 19.34 -29.98 17.22
C LEU A 42 19.05 -30.18 18.72
N PRO A 43 19.38 -29.24 19.63
CA PRO A 43 18.99 -29.35 21.03
C PRO A 43 17.48 -29.49 21.25
N ALA A 44 16.65 -28.70 20.57
CA ALA A 44 15.21 -28.79 20.71
C ALA A 44 14.66 -30.12 20.18
N LEU A 45 15.14 -30.59 19.03
CA LEU A 45 14.76 -31.90 18.49
C LEU A 45 15.18 -33.05 19.40
N ASN A 46 16.38 -32.99 19.98
CA ASN A 46 16.84 -34.00 20.92
C ASN A 46 15.96 -34.07 22.18
N ARG A 47 15.52 -32.91 22.71
CA ARG A 47 14.54 -32.87 23.80
C ARG A 47 13.21 -33.49 23.40
N GLN A 48 12.68 -33.15 22.22
CA GLN A 48 11.43 -33.74 21.72
C GLN A 48 11.52 -35.27 21.55
N VAL A 49 12.67 -35.78 21.10
CA VAL A 49 12.92 -37.22 20.99
C VAL A 49 12.96 -37.87 22.38
N GLN A 50 13.61 -37.25 23.36
CA GLN A 50 13.63 -37.72 24.74
C GLN A 50 12.23 -37.74 25.35
N GLU A 51 11.48 -36.64 25.27
CA GLU A 51 10.08 -36.56 25.73
C GLU A 51 9.18 -37.60 25.06
N LYS A 52 9.43 -37.93 23.79
CA LYS A 52 8.69 -38.99 23.08
C LYS A 52 9.04 -40.37 23.63
N ARG A 53 10.32 -40.63 23.92
CA ARG A 53 10.77 -41.91 24.52
C ARG A 53 10.19 -42.09 25.92
N GLU A 54 10.26 -41.07 26.76
CA GLU A 54 9.69 -41.08 28.10
C GLU A 54 8.17 -41.35 28.07
N ARG A 55 7.44 -40.70 27.15
CA ARG A 55 6.01 -40.98 26.95
C ARG A 55 5.73 -42.43 26.59
N LEU A 56 6.51 -43.01 25.67
CA LEU A 56 6.36 -44.41 25.27
C LEU A 56 6.72 -45.37 26.41
N GLU A 57 7.71 -45.04 27.23
CA GLU A 57 8.07 -45.84 28.41
C GLU A 57 6.98 -45.80 29.47
N MET A 58 6.41 -44.62 29.74
CA MET A 58 5.27 -44.48 30.65
C MET A 58 4.03 -45.23 30.17
N GLU A 59 3.74 -45.18 28.87
CA GLU A 59 2.64 -45.94 28.27
C GLU A 59 2.85 -47.46 28.42
N LYS A 60 4.07 -47.94 28.12
CA LYS A 60 4.41 -49.35 28.35
C LYS A 60 4.27 -49.77 29.81
N GLN A 61 4.76 -48.96 30.75
CA GLN A 61 4.63 -49.26 32.18
C GLN A 61 3.16 -49.32 32.61
N ARG A 62 2.33 -48.42 32.09
CA ARG A 62 0.89 -48.41 32.35
C ARG A 62 0.22 -49.67 31.81
N ASP A 63 0.54 -50.06 30.58
CA ASP A 63 -0.04 -51.25 29.95
C ASP A 63 0.40 -52.53 30.69
N MET A 64 1.67 -52.62 31.10
CA MET A 64 2.16 -53.71 31.96
C MET A 64 1.43 -53.76 33.31
N ALA A 65 1.14 -52.62 33.93
CA ALA A 65 0.39 -52.57 35.19
C ALA A 65 -1.06 -53.06 35.01
N TYR A 66 -1.71 -52.72 33.89
CA TYR A 66 -3.04 -53.23 33.57
C TYR A 66 -3.04 -54.73 33.28
N ASP A 67 -2.03 -55.24 32.57
CA ASP A 67 -1.90 -56.69 32.33
C ASP A 67 -1.70 -57.46 33.63
N LEU A 68 -0.87 -56.96 34.56
CA LEU A 68 -0.69 -57.56 35.88
C LEU A 68 -2.00 -57.55 36.69
N LEU A 69 -2.74 -56.44 36.66
CA LEU A 69 -4.04 -56.34 37.31
C LEU A 69 -5.02 -57.37 36.72
N ARG A 70 -5.06 -57.52 35.39
CA ARG A 70 -5.90 -58.52 34.73
C ARG A 70 -5.58 -59.93 35.23
N LEU A 71 -4.31 -60.30 35.28
CA LEU A 71 -3.89 -61.62 35.78
C LEU A 71 -4.34 -61.86 37.23
N SER A 72 -4.23 -60.85 38.10
CA SER A 72 -4.69 -60.96 39.49
C SER A 72 -6.22 -61.14 39.60
N LEU A 73 -6.99 -60.46 38.74
CA LEU A 73 -8.45 -60.58 38.71
C LEU A 73 -8.86 -61.95 38.18
N ASP A 74 -8.19 -62.45 37.14
CA ASP A 74 -8.43 -63.77 36.57
C ASP A 74 -8.14 -64.87 37.60
N GLU A 75 -7.05 -64.74 38.37
CA GLU A 75 -6.71 -65.66 39.45
C GLU A 75 -7.79 -65.69 40.55
N MET A 76 -8.25 -64.52 41.01
CA MET A 76 -9.33 -64.43 41.99
C MET A 76 -10.64 -65.02 41.47
N ALA A 77 -10.98 -64.79 40.20
CA ALA A 77 -12.18 -65.36 39.60
C ALA A 77 -12.11 -66.90 39.51
N MET A 78 -10.93 -67.44 39.21
CA MET A 78 -10.70 -68.89 39.20
C MET A 78 -10.81 -69.50 40.60
N GLN A 79 -10.29 -68.82 41.63
CA GLN A 79 -10.43 -69.25 43.03
C GLN A 79 -11.89 -69.26 43.46
N GLN A 80 -12.64 -68.18 43.21
CA GLN A 80 -14.08 -68.11 43.53
C GLN A 80 -14.88 -69.21 42.84
N LYS A 81 -14.60 -69.48 41.56
CA LYS A 81 -15.26 -70.55 40.82
C LYS A 81 -14.96 -71.92 41.43
N HIS A 82 -13.71 -72.16 41.82
CA HIS A 82 -13.32 -73.41 42.47
C HIS A 82 -14.03 -73.62 43.81
N GLU A 83 -14.09 -72.57 44.65
CA GLU A 83 -14.82 -72.59 45.92
C GLU A 83 -16.32 -72.87 45.71
N GLU A 84 -16.95 -72.24 44.72
CA GLU A 84 -18.36 -72.50 44.38
C GLU A 84 -18.57 -73.95 43.94
N GLU A 85 -17.65 -74.51 43.15
CA GLU A 85 -17.71 -75.91 42.71
C GLU A 85 -17.51 -76.91 43.85
N GLU A 86 -16.64 -76.62 44.82
CA GLU A 86 -16.50 -77.42 46.04
C GLU A 86 -17.78 -77.37 46.90
N LEU A 87 -18.32 -76.18 47.16
CA LEU A 87 -19.58 -76.01 47.90
C LEU A 87 -20.73 -76.76 47.25
N ARG A 88 -20.85 -76.71 45.91
CA ARG A 88 -21.86 -77.49 45.18
C ARG A 88 -21.66 -78.99 45.34
N ARG A 89 -20.42 -79.47 45.39
CA ARG A 89 -20.10 -80.89 45.61
C ARG A 89 -20.42 -81.32 47.03
N GLU A 90 -20.09 -80.52 48.04
CA GLU A 90 -20.43 -80.76 49.44
C GLU A 90 -21.94 -80.83 49.63
N LEU A 91 -22.68 -79.83 49.13
CA LEU A 91 -24.13 -79.83 49.17
C LEU A 91 -24.73 -81.07 48.47
N GLY A 92 -24.14 -81.49 47.35
CA GLY A 92 -24.53 -82.72 46.66
C GLY A 92 -24.33 -83.98 47.51
N ARG A 93 -23.22 -84.09 48.23
CA ARG A 93 -22.95 -85.20 49.15
C ARG A 93 -23.93 -85.19 50.33
N ASP A 94 -24.16 -84.03 50.93
CA ASP A 94 -25.07 -83.88 52.06
C ASP A 94 -26.51 -84.23 51.67
N LEU A 95 -26.95 -83.82 50.48
CA LEU A 95 -28.25 -84.22 49.94
C LEU A 95 -28.37 -85.74 49.75
N VAL A 96 -27.31 -86.39 49.26
CA VAL A 96 -27.30 -87.85 49.11
C VAL A 96 -27.33 -88.53 50.47
N GLN A 97 -26.56 -88.07 51.46
CA GLN A 97 -26.58 -88.59 52.83
C GLN A 97 -27.94 -88.39 53.49
N TYR A 98 -28.57 -87.23 53.31
CA TYR A 98 -29.91 -86.96 53.80
C TYR A 98 -30.93 -87.92 53.20
N ARG A 99 -30.85 -88.20 51.90
CA ARG A 99 -31.71 -89.18 51.23
C ARG A 99 -31.51 -90.60 51.77
N THR A 100 -30.27 -91.02 52.00
CA THR A 100 -30.00 -92.37 52.52
C THR A 100 -30.40 -92.55 53.97
N ILE A 101 -30.44 -91.49 54.79
CA ILE A 101 -30.84 -91.57 56.21
C ILE A 101 -32.35 -91.46 56.38
N TYR A 102 -33.00 -90.52 55.67
CA TYR A 102 -34.39 -90.12 55.95
C TYR A 102 -35.39 -90.41 54.82
N GLN A 103 -34.95 -90.92 53.68
CA GLN A 103 -35.81 -91.22 52.53
C GLN A 103 -35.58 -92.66 52.04
N ARG A 104 -35.47 -93.61 52.97
CA ARG A 104 -35.38 -95.03 52.63
C ARG A 104 -36.74 -95.52 52.16
N ALA A 105 -36.75 -96.51 51.28
CA ALA A 105 -37.99 -97.16 50.83
C ALA A 105 -38.75 -97.83 51.99
N GLU A 106 -38.02 -98.24 53.03
CA GLU A 106 -38.54 -98.86 54.27
C GLU A 106 -39.28 -97.85 55.17
N ASP A 107 -38.92 -96.56 55.10
CA ASP A 107 -39.55 -95.49 55.90
C ASP A 107 -40.81 -94.92 55.21
N SER A 108 -41.20 -95.51 54.07
CA SER A 108 -42.39 -95.12 53.32
C SER A 108 -43.65 -95.57 54.05
N ARG A 109 -44.70 -94.74 53.95
CA ARG A 109 -46.00 -94.98 54.60
C ARG A 109 -46.73 -96.25 54.13
N ASP A 110 -46.30 -96.81 53.00
CA ASP A 110 -46.84 -98.03 52.37
C ASP A 110 -45.81 -99.20 52.37
N ALA A 111 -44.76 -99.12 53.20
CA ALA A 111 -43.69 -100.13 53.24
C ALA A 111 -44.20 -101.52 53.69
N ASP A 112 -45.19 -101.55 54.58
CA ASP A 112 -45.92 -102.71 55.09
C ASP A 112 -46.86 -103.35 54.05
N ILE A 113 -47.38 -102.56 53.10
CA ILE A 113 -48.23 -103.07 52.01
C ILE A 113 -47.40 -103.83 50.95
N ASN A 114 -46.14 -103.43 50.76
CA ASN A 114 -45.26 -103.97 49.73
C ASN A 114 -44.31 -105.07 50.22
N TYR A 115 -43.97 -105.11 51.52
CA TYR A 115 -43.11 -106.13 52.12
C TYR A 115 -43.80 -106.75 53.33
N ASP A 116 -44.20 -108.03 53.18
CA ASP A 116 -44.79 -108.93 54.19
C ASP A 116 -46.31 -108.84 54.44
N ARG A 117 -47.06 -109.58 53.61
CA ARG A 117 -48.45 -109.99 53.91
C ARG A 117 -48.49 -111.08 54.97
N GLN A 118 -48.92 -110.77 56.18
CA GLN A 118 -49.59 -111.72 57.08
C GLN A 118 -50.85 -111.06 57.66
N GLY A 119 -52.02 -111.51 57.17
CA GLY A 119 -53.32 -110.97 57.56
C GLY A 119 -53.78 -111.46 58.94
N ALA A 120 -54.61 -110.63 59.58
CA ALA A 120 -55.46 -111.03 60.70
C ALA A 120 -56.94 -110.74 60.34
N PRO A 121 -57.89 -111.54 60.84
CA PRO A 121 -59.25 -111.56 60.33
C PRO A 121 -60.16 -110.47 60.93
N ASP A 122 -61.22 -110.22 60.17
CA ASP A 122 -62.25 -109.19 60.27
C ASP A 122 -63.03 -109.21 61.60
N VAL A 123 -63.05 -108.09 62.32
CA VAL A 123 -63.88 -107.89 63.51
C VAL A 123 -64.70 -106.60 63.33
N SER A 124 -66.02 -106.76 63.28
CA SER A 124 -66.99 -105.67 63.13
C SER A 124 -66.87 -104.61 64.24
N ILE A 125 -66.60 -103.36 63.84
CA ILE A 125 -66.18 -102.20 64.67
C ILE A 125 -67.37 -101.49 65.37
N SER A 126 -68.56 -102.10 65.39
CA SER A 126 -69.78 -101.42 65.85
C SER A 126 -69.94 -101.34 67.38
N ALA A 127 -69.13 -102.07 68.17
CA ALA A 127 -69.35 -102.21 69.61
C ALA A 127 -68.06 -102.14 70.46
N LEU A 128 -67.18 -101.17 70.21
CA LEU A 128 -65.92 -101.04 70.94
C LEU A 128 -65.79 -99.65 71.59
N GLY A 129 -65.59 -99.65 72.91
CA GLY A 129 -65.44 -98.45 73.72
C GLY A 129 -64.00 -97.89 73.73
N PRO A 130 -63.75 -96.75 74.42
CA PRO A 130 -62.44 -96.07 74.42
C PRO A 130 -61.26 -96.90 74.94
N ALA A 131 -61.53 -98.06 75.57
CA ALA A 131 -60.51 -99.00 76.05
C ALA A 131 -59.93 -99.93 74.96
N SER A 132 -60.60 -100.07 73.79
CA SER A 132 -60.10 -100.95 72.72
C SER A 132 -58.91 -100.35 71.95
N MET A 133 -58.67 -99.03 72.08
CA MET A 133 -57.65 -98.31 71.31
C MET A 133 -57.76 -98.52 69.78
N GLN A 134 -58.96 -98.76 69.26
CA GLN A 134 -59.18 -98.96 67.81
C GLN A 134 -59.87 -97.78 67.12
N VAL A 135 -60.41 -96.81 67.85
CA VAL A 135 -60.97 -95.57 67.30
C VAL A 135 -60.46 -94.39 68.13
N PHE A 136 -59.60 -93.56 67.53
CA PHE A 136 -59.05 -92.37 68.17
C PHE A 136 -59.69 -91.10 67.60
N GLN A 137 -60.09 -90.14 68.45
CA GLN A 137 -60.66 -88.87 67.99
C GLN A 137 -59.68 -88.00 67.16
N GLY A 138 -58.38 -88.29 67.21
CA GLY A 138 -57.36 -87.67 66.35
C GLY A 138 -57.21 -88.36 64.97
N GLU A 139 -57.87 -89.51 64.77
CA GLU A 139 -57.91 -90.23 63.50
C GLU A 139 -58.95 -89.55 62.61
N ASP A 140 -58.46 -88.57 61.85
CA ASP A 140 -59.27 -87.70 61.00
C ASP A 140 -59.76 -88.46 59.77
N VAL A 141 -60.93 -89.08 59.87
CA VAL A 141 -61.60 -89.82 58.78
C VAL A 141 -61.81 -88.93 57.53
N ASN A 142 -61.82 -87.60 57.71
CA ASN A 142 -61.95 -86.61 56.64
C ASN A 142 -60.61 -86.00 56.20
N GLU A 143 -59.45 -86.56 56.59
CA GLU A 143 -58.12 -86.08 56.16
C GLU A 143 -58.01 -86.01 54.63
N GLY A 144 -58.61 -86.98 53.93
CA GLY A 144 -58.65 -87.03 52.46
C GLY A 144 -59.46 -85.89 51.84
N GLU A 145 -60.58 -85.51 52.45
CA GLU A 145 -61.40 -84.38 51.99
C GLU A 145 -60.73 -83.03 52.30
N ARG A 146 -60.12 -82.89 53.49
CA ARG A 146 -59.35 -81.69 53.85
C ARG A 146 -58.14 -81.48 52.92
N LYS A 147 -57.37 -82.53 52.65
CA LYS A 147 -56.24 -82.48 51.69
C LYS A 147 -56.70 -82.14 50.28
N ARG A 148 -57.84 -82.66 49.83
CA ARG A 148 -58.42 -82.29 48.53
C ARG A 148 -58.79 -80.81 48.48
N ALA A 149 -59.42 -80.28 49.54
CA ALA A 149 -59.75 -78.86 49.63
C ALA A 149 -58.50 -77.97 49.68
N GLU A 150 -57.45 -78.36 50.42
CA GLU A 150 -56.16 -77.65 50.46
C GLU A 150 -55.44 -77.70 49.11
N MET A 151 -55.45 -78.83 48.41
CA MET A 151 -54.91 -78.94 47.05
C MET A 151 -55.67 -78.06 46.07
N GLU A 152 -57.00 -78.02 46.13
CA GLU A 152 -57.82 -77.18 45.26
C GLU A 152 -57.60 -75.68 45.54
N MET A 153 -57.44 -75.30 46.81
CA MET A 153 -57.05 -73.94 47.22
C MET A 153 -55.66 -73.57 46.70
N ASN A 154 -54.67 -74.45 46.86
CA ASN A 154 -53.32 -74.26 46.34
C ASN A 154 -53.30 -74.16 44.81
N GLU A 155 -54.05 -75.01 44.11
CA GLU A 155 -54.16 -74.95 42.67
C GLU A 155 -54.75 -73.61 42.20
N LYS A 156 -55.82 -73.13 42.84
CA LYS A 156 -56.41 -71.82 42.54
C LYS A 156 -55.43 -70.67 42.77
N THR A 157 -54.69 -70.68 43.89
CA THR A 157 -53.71 -69.64 44.19
C THR A 157 -52.53 -69.65 43.22
N LEU A 158 -52.01 -70.82 42.87
CA LEU A 158 -50.92 -70.98 41.89
C LEU A 158 -51.36 -70.54 40.49
N ARG A 159 -52.57 -70.90 40.06
CA ARG A 159 -53.14 -70.41 38.79
C ARG A 159 -53.24 -68.89 38.77
N ALA A 160 -53.75 -68.27 39.84
CA ALA A 160 -53.83 -66.81 39.95
C ALA A 160 -52.44 -66.14 39.91
N GLN A 161 -51.43 -66.72 40.57
CA GLN A 161 -50.04 -66.22 40.51
C GLN A 161 -49.43 -66.34 39.12
N MET A 162 -49.68 -67.44 38.41
CA MET A 162 -49.22 -67.61 37.02
C MET A 162 -49.85 -66.57 36.10
N GLU A 163 -51.17 -66.36 36.17
CA GLU A 163 -51.88 -65.37 35.37
C GLU A 163 -51.39 -63.95 35.63
N GLU A 164 -51.20 -63.56 36.90
CA GLU A 164 -50.67 -62.25 37.26
C GLU A 164 -49.24 -62.07 36.76
N ARG A 165 -48.39 -63.09 36.89
CA ARG A 165 -47.02 -63.06 36.35
C ARG A 165 -47.00 -62.92 34.83
N GLU A 166 -47.88 -63.62 34.13
CA GLU A 166 -48.02 -63.48 32.68
C GLU A 166 -48.49 -62.07 32.28
N LYS A 167 -49.47 -61.52 32.99
CA LYS A 167 -49.95 -60.16 32.79
C LYS A 167 -48.83 -59.14 32.99
N GLN A 168 -48.04 -59.26 34.05
CA GLN A 168 -46.88 -58.40 34.31
C GLN A 168 -45.82 -58.52 33.21
N LYS A 169 -45.52 -59.74 32.74
CA LYS A 169 -44.61 -59.94 31.59
C LYS A 169 -45.13 -59.25 30.33
N ARG A 170 -46.44 -59.35 30.03
CA ARG A 170 -47.05 -58.66 28.87
C ARG A 170 -46.96 -57.14 29.00
N LEU A 171 -47.24 -56.59 30.19
CA LEU A 171 -47.12 -55.15 30.46
C LEU A 171 -45.68 -54.67 30.32
N HIS A 172 -44.71 -55.45 30.82
CA HIS A 172 -43.29 -55.12 30.70
C HIS A 172 -42.84 -55.10 29.24
N LYS A 173 -43.16 -56.15 28.46
CA LYS A 173 -42.87 -56.18 27.02
C LYS A 173 -43.50 -55.02 26.28
N ASN A 174 -44.74 -54.65 26.60
CA ASN A 174 -45.39 -53.51 25.96
C ASN A 174 -44.69 -52.19 26.31
N ARG A 175 -44.26 -52.02 27.57
CA ARG A 175 -43.43 -50.86 27.97
C ARG A 175 -42.12 -50.81 27.20
N GLU A 176 -41.40 -51.93 27.09
CA GLU A 176 -40.16 -52.01 26.31
C GLU A 176 -40.39 -51.62 24.85
N LEU A 177 -41.43 -52.15 24.20
CA LEU A 177 -41.79 -51.81 22.82
C LEU A 177 -42.07 -50.31 22.65
N ILE A 178 -42.78 -49.69 23.59
CA ILE A 178 -43.03 -48.24 23.56
C ILE A 178 -41.72 -47.48 23.71
N THR A 179 -40.83 -47.88 24.63
CA THR A 179 -39.53 -47.20 24.81
C THR A 179 -38.66 -47.31 23.57
N VAL A 180 -38.58 -48.49 22.95
CA VAL A 180 -37.83 -48.71 21.71
C VAL A 180 -38.40 -47.87 20.58
N ARG A 181 -39.73 -47.81 20.45
CA ARG A 181 -40.39 -46.98 19.43
C ARG A 181 -40.05 -45.50 19.60
N VAL A 182 -40.11 -44.98 20.82
CA VAL A 182 -39.76 -43.58 21.12
C VAL A 182 -38.30 -43.30 20.78
N LEU A 183 -37.40 -44.25 21.06
CA LEU A 183 -35.99 -44.11 20.72
C LEU A 183 -35.78 -44.00 19.21
N VAL A 184 -36.40 -44.90 18.43
CA VAL A 184 -36.35 -44.86 16.95
C VAL A 184 -36.93 -43.55 16.39
N GLU A 185 -38.05 -43.07 16.94
CA GLU A 185 -38.63 -41.79 16.53
C GLU A 185 -37.70 -40.60 16.85
N ASN A 186 -36.99 -40.64 17.97
CA ASN A 186 -36.01 -39.62 18.33
C ASN A 186 -34.77 -39.67 17.43
N ASP A 187 -34.26 -40.85 17.11
CA ASP A 187 -33.13 -41.03 16.18
C ASP A 187 -33.48 -40.49 14.79
N LEU A 188 -34.68 -40.78 14.30
CA LEU A 188 -35.16 -40.27 13.02
C LEU A 188 -35.28 -38.74 13.01
N LYS A 189 -35.79 -38.15 14.10
CA LYS A 189 -35.83 -36.69 14.29
C LYS A 189 -34.42 -36.09 14.34
N ALA A 190 -33.47 -36.74 15.00
CA ALA A 190 -32.09 -36.28 15.08
C ALA A 190 -31.45 -36.21 13.68
N VAL A 191 -31.62 -37.26 12.86
CA VAL A 191 -31.15 -37.29 11.48
C VAL A 191 -31.77 -36.17 10.64
N GLN A 192 -33.09 -35.95 10.77
CA GLN A 192 -33.78 -34.87 10.05
C GLN A 192 -33.26 -33.48 10.46
N LEU A 193 -33.06 -33.25 11.76
CA LEU A 193 -32.52 -31.99 12.26
C LEU A 193 -31.09 -31.75 11.79
N ASP A 194 -30.27 -32.79 11.71
CA ASP A 194 -28.89 -32.65 11.23
C ASP A 194 -28.83 -32.39 9.73
N ALA A 195 -29.71 -33.01 8.94
CA ALA A 195 -29.86 -32.69 7.52
C ALA A 195 -30.25 -31.20 7.30
N LEU A 196 -31.26 -30.71 8.04
CA LEU A 196 -31.68 -29.31 7.96
C LEU A 196 -30.58 -28.34 8.41
N LYS A 197 -29.83 -28.65 9.46
CA LYS A 197 -28.68 -27.84 9.89
C LYS A 197 -27.62 -27.74 8.80
N GLU A 198 -27.30 -28.85 8.13
CA GLU A 198 -26.34 -28.85 7.03
C GLU A 198 -26.83 -28.04 5.83
N GLU A 199 -28.11 -28.10 5.50
CA GLU A 199 -28.71 -27.24 4.48
C GLU A 199 -28.61 -25.75 4.84
N CYS A 200 -28.95 -25.37 6.08
CA CYS A 200 -28.78 -24.00 6.57
C CYS A 200 -27.31 -23.55 6.52
N ARG A 201 -26.36 -24.41 6.91
CA ARG A 201 -24.92 -24.11 6.82
C ARG A 201 -24.48 -23.90 5.38
N ARG A 202 -24.94 -24.73 4.44
CA ARG A 202 -24.66 -24.59 3.01
C ARG A 202 -25.24 -23.28 2.47
N ALA A 203 -26.50 -22.97 2.77
CA ALA A 203 -27.15 -21.72 2.37
C ALA A 203 -26.39 -20.49 2.91
N ALA A 204 -25.98 -20.51 4.18
CA ALA A 204 -25.20 -19.44 4.79
C ALA A 204 -23.83 -19.25 4.11
N ARG A 205 -23.14 -20.36 3.76
CA ARG A 205 -21.86 -20.29 3.03
C ARG A 205 -22.03 -19.71 1.63
N ILE A 206 -23.09 -20.11 0.92
CA ILE A 206 -23.39 -19.58 -0.42
C ILE A 206 -23.69 -18.09 -0.33
N ALA A 207 -24.55 -17.67 0.60
CA ALA A 207 -24.88 -16.25 0.81
C ALA A 207 -23.64 -15.42 1.17
N LEU A 208 -22.76 -15.94 2.03
CA LEU A 208 -21.50 -15.28 2.37
C LEU A 208 -20.55 -15.19 1.16
N SER A 209 -20.45 -16.25 0.37
CA SER A 209 -19.64 -16.25 -0.86
C SER A 209 -20.15 -15.21 -1.86
N GLN A 210 -21.46 -15.15 -2.07
CA GLN A 210 -22.10 -14.18 -2.95
C GLN A 210 -21.87 -12.75 -2.44
N TYR A 211 -22.03 -12.50 -1.13
CA TYR A 211 -21.73 -11.21 -0.52
C TYR A 211 -20.27 -10.79 -0.70
N ASN A 212 -19.33 -11.71 -0.49
CA ASN A 212 -17.91 -11.42 -0.69
C ASN A 212 -17.58 -11.14 -2.17
N GLN A 213 -18.24 -11.84 -3.10
CA GLN A 213 -18.10 -11.60 -4.54
C GLN A 213 -18.62 -10.21 -4.91
N THR A 214 -19.84 -9.84 -4.49
CA THR A 214 -20.41 -8.52 -4.77
C THR A 214 -19.57 -7.40 -4.15
N GLN A 215 -19.06 -7.60 -2.93
CA GLN A 215 -18.17 -6.63 -2.29
C GLN A 215 -16.83 -6.48 -3.04
N ALA A 216 -16.30 -7.58 -3.60
CA ALA A 216 -15.09 -7.53 -4.41
C ALA A 216 -15.32 -6.79 -5.74
N GLU A 217 -16.46 -7.03 -6.39
CA GLU A 217 -16.88 -6.32 -7.60
C GLU A 217 -17.05 -4.82 -7.33
N GLU A 218 -17.74 -4.44 -6.26
CA GLU A 218 -17.92 -3.03 -5.87
C GLU A 218 -16.57 -2.34 -5.61
N ARG A 219 -15.64 -3.02 -4.93
CA ARG A 219 -14.27 -2.51 -4.72
C ARG A 219 -13.51 -2.34 -6.03
N ASN A 220 -13.66 -3.28 -6.96
CA ASN A 220 -13.01 -3.20 -8.27
C ASN A 220 -13.57 -2.05 -9.10
N GLU A 221 -14.89 -1.86 -9.07
CA GLU A 221 -15.55 -0.75 -9.76
C GLU A 221 -15.13 0.61 -9.17
N LYS A 222 -15.10 0.74 -7.84
CA LYS A 222 -14.56 1.95 -7.18
C LYS A 222 -13.12 2.25 -7.60
N LYS A 223 -12.25 1.23 -7.67
CA LYS A 223 -10.88 1.40 -8.16
C LYS A 223 -10.84 1.83 -9.62
N ARG A 224 -11.73 1.30 -10.47
CA ARG A 224 -11.83 1.68 -11.89
C ARG A 224 -12.26 3.14 -12.03
N GLN A 225 -13.27 3.56 -11.27
CA GLN A 225 -13.73 4.95 -11.24
C GLN A 225 -12.65 5.90 -10.74
N GLU A 226 -11.92 5.54 -9.68
CA GLU A 226 -10.81 6.35 -9.19
C GLU A 226 -9.70 6.48 -10.22
N LYS A 227 -9.34 5.39 -10.92
CA LYS A 227 -8.38 5.45 -12.03
C LYS A 227 -8.86 6.38 -13.15
N LEU A 228 -10.13 6.31 -13.53
CA LEU A 228 -10.70 7.21 -14.55
C LEU A 228 -10.65 8.67 -14.08
N ARG A 229 -10.94 8.92 -12.79
CA ARG A 229 -10.87 10.26 -12.20
C ARG A 229 -9.44 10.80 -12.20
N ILE A 230 -8.46 9.98 -11.81
CA ILE A 230 -7.04 10.33 -11.83
C ILE A 230 -6.60 10.66 -13.26
N VAL A 231 -6.87 9.77 -14.23
CA VAL A 231 -6.55 10.00 -15.64
C VAL A 231 -7.23 11.27 -16.16
N GLY A 232 -8.48 11.53 -15.80
CA GLY A 232 -9.18 12.76 -16.15
C GLY A 232 -8.52 14.01 -15.55
N SER A 233 -8.07 13.95 -14.30
CA SER A 233 -7.33 15.03 -13.64
C SER A 233 -5.96 15.26 -14.29
N GLU A 234 -5.22 14.19 -14.58
CA GLU A 234 -3.93 14.24 -15.27
C GLU A 234 -4.09 14.87 -16.66
N GLN A 235 -5.13 14.48 -17.41
CA GLN A 235 -5.44 15.08 -18.71
C GLN A 235 -5.79 16.57 -18.59
N ALA A 236 -6.58 16.95 -17.59
CA ALA A 236 -6.93 18.35 -17.33
C ALA A 236 -5.68 19.18 -16.96
N GLU A 237 -4.78 18.62 -16.15
CA GLU A 237 -3.51 19.25 -15.80
C GLU A 237 -2.62 19.44 -17.04
N VAL A 238 -2.49 18.42 -17.88
CA VAL A 238 -1.73 18.51 -19.14
C VAL A 238 -2.34 19.59 -20.05
N GLN A 239 -3.67 19.60 -20.22
CA GLN A 239 -4.34 20.63 -21.02
C GLN A 239 -4.13 22.03 -20.45
N TYR A 240 -4.22 22.20 -19.14
CA TYR A 240 -3.96 23.47 -18.47
C TYR A 240 -2.52 23.93 -18.69
N MET A 241 -1.54 23.04 -18.49
CA MET A 241 -0.13 23.35 -18.70
C MET A 241 0.14 23.73 -20.16
N VAL A 242 -0.35 22.94 -21.11
CA VAL A 242 -0.18 23.19 -22.56
C VAL A 242 -0.81 24.52 -22.98
N THR A 243 -1.94 24.90 -22.40
CA THR A 243 -2.62 26.17 -22.71
C THR A 243 -2.20 27.34 -21.84
N SER A 244 -1.37 27.09 -20.82
CA SER A 244 -0.89 28.11 -19.89
C SER A 244 -0.06 29.17 -20.60
N ASP A 245 -0.06 30.38 -20.03
CA ASP A 245 0.73 31.50 -20.54
C ASP A 245 2.24 31.23 -20.48
N LEU A 246 2.68 30.32 -19.60
CA LEU A 246 4.07 29.91 -19.48
C LEU A 246 4.54 29.15 -20.73
N LEU A 247 3.81 28.09 -21.14
CA LEU A 247 4.21 27.26 -22.28
C LEU A 247 3.82 27.86 -23.64
N THR A 248 2.71 28.60 -23.72
CA THR A 248 2.26 29.24 -24.96
C THR A 248 2.92 30.59 -25.24
N GLU A 249 3.67 31.12 -24.27
CA GLU A 249 4.40 32.37 -24.37
C GLU A 249 3.58 33.56 -24.89
N ARG A 250 2.29 33.61 -24.53
CA ARG A 250 1.37 34.64 -25.04
C ARG A 250 1.88 36.05 -24.71
N PRO A 251 1.98 36.96 -25.70
CA PRO A 251 2.45 38.33 -25.48
C PRO A 251 1.47 39.16 -24.63
N ASP A 252 0.20 38.73 -24.55
CA ASP A 252 -0.83 39.39 -23.75
C ASP A 252 -0.59 39.29 -22.25
N ALA A 253 0.16 38.28 -21.78
CA ALA A 253 0.53 38.14 -20.36
C ALA A 253 1.40 39.30 -19.85
N ALA A 254 2.03 40.06 -20.75
CA ALA A 254 2.82 41.24 -20.44
C ALA A 254 1.97 42.51 -20.25
N LYS A 255 0.69 42.49 -20.64
CA LYS A 255 -0.24 43.62 -20.49
C LYS A 255 -0.74 43.68 -19.04
N ARG A 256 -0.69 44.87 -18.42
CA ARG A 256 -1.33 45.07 -17.10
C ARG A 256 -2.84 45.18 -17.28
N MET A 257 -3.60 44.28 -16.66
CA MET A 257 -5.07 44.33 -16.72
C MET A 257 -5.69 45.40 -15.82
N THR A 258 -4.95 45.93 -14.84
CA THR A 258 -5.51 46.78 -13.75
C THR A 258 -5.45 48.29 -13.99
N GLN A 259 -5.19 48.76 -15.21
CA GLN A 259 -5.24 50.19 -15.50
C GLN A 259 -6.10 50.50 -16.71
N SER A 260 -7.37 50.76 -16.41
CA SER A 260 -8.27 51.53 -17.25
C SER A 260 -7.62 52.90 -17.52
N SER A 261 -7.27 53.16 -18.78
CA SER A 261 -7.13 54.50 -19.38
C SER A 261 -5.79 55.26 -19.39
N GLU A 262 -4.66 54.78 -18.88
CA GLU A 262 -3.41 55.59 -18.97
C GLU A 262 -2.14 54.83 -19.35
N GLY A 263 -1.94 54.69 -20.67
CA GLY A 263 -0.70 54.26 -21.31
C GLY A 263 -0.49 52.74 -21.29
N SER A 264 -0.11 52.15 -22.44
CA SER A 264 0.28 50.74 -22.53
C SER A 264 1.57 50.47 -21.77
N ARG A 265 1.48 50.39 -20.43
CA ARG A 265 2.60 50.01 -19.56
C ARG A 265 2.70 48.50 -19.52
N VAL A 266 3.85 47.99 -19.93
CA VAL A 266 4.15 46.55 -19.92
C VAL A 266 4.70 46.16 -18.54
N LEU A 267 4.46 44.92 -18.13
CA LEU A 267 5.11 44.29 -16.98
C LEU A 267 6.57 43.94 -17.34
N PRO A 268 7.59 44.52 -16.67
CA PRO A 268 8.99 44.34 -17.06
C PRO A 268 9.46 42.88 -16.99
N ASP A 269 8.96 42.13 -16.01
CA ASP A 269 9.25 40.72 -15.76
C ASP A 269 8.68 39.79 -16.84
N ARG A 270 7.65 40.21 -17.57
CA ARG A 270 6.95 39.41 -18.58
C ARG A 270 7.12 39.92 -20.00
N TRP A 271 7.98 40.93 -20.20
CA TRP A 271 8.19 41.50 -21.52
C TRP A 271 9.04 40.59 -22.41
N LYS A 272 8.47 40.15 -23.53
CA LYS A 272 9.08 39.23 -24.50
C LYS A 272 9.43 39.89 -25.85
N GLY A 273 9.72 41.19 -25.83
CA GLY A 273 10.08 41.96 -27.04
C GLY A 273 8.93 42.74 -27.67
N MET A 274 9.19 43.36 -28.82
CA MET A 274 8.22 44.17 -29.56
C MET A 274 7.29 43.29 -30.39
N THR A 275 6.03 43.72 -30.53
CA THR A 275 5.07 43.03 -31.39
C THR A 275 5.46 43.14 -32.88
N PRO A 276 5.09 42.15 -33.73
CA PRO A 276 5.38 42.22 -35.16
C PRO A 276 4.87 43.49 -35.84
N ARG A 277 3.72 44.02 -35.36
CA ARG A 277 3.16 45.29 -35.84
C ARG A 277 4.02 46.49 -35.49
N GLN A 278 4.55 46.57 -34.26
CA GLN A 278 5.48 47.63 -33.87
C GLN A 278 6.78 47.57 -34.67
N LEU A 279 7.31 46.37 -34.92
CA LEU A 279 8.51 46.18 -35.74
C LEU A 279 8.28 46.62 -37.19
N SER A 280 7.13 46.30 -37.78
CA SER A 280 6.79 46.74 -39.14
C SER A 280 6.58 48.25 -39.24
N ASP A 281 5.99 48.88 -38.23
CA ASP A 281 5.86 50.34 -38.15
C ASP A 281 7.24 51.03 -38.07
N ILE A 282 8.18 50.48 -37.29
CA ILE A 282 9.56 50.97 -37.22
C ILE A 282 10.25 50.83 -38.58
N GLN A 283 10.10 49.70 -39.26
CA GLN A 283 10.66 49.51 -40.60
C GLN A 283 10.14 50.54 -41.59
N ARG A 284 8.83 50.79 -41.58
CA ARG A 284 8.18 51.82 -42.41
C ARG A 284 8.68 53.22 -42.09
N GLN A 285 8.88 53.55 -40.81
CA GLN A 285 9.46 54.83 -40.41
C GLN A 285 10.91 54.98 -40.88
N ARG A 286 11.74 53.93 -40.77
CA ARG A 286 13.12 53.93 -41.27
C ARG A 286 13.16 54.15 -42.79
N GLU A 287 12.25 53.54 -43.54
CA GLU A 287 12.10 53.79 -44.97
C GLU A 287 11.79 55.25 -45.28
N ARG A 288 10.81 55.84 -44.58
CA ARG A 288 10.47 57.27 -44.74
C ARG A 288 11.66 58.16 -44.44
N GLN A 289 12.40 57.90 -43.35
CA GLN A 289 13.59 58.66 -42.99
C GLN A 289 14.70 58.56 -44.06
N ARG A 290 14.87 57.40 -44.70
CA ARG A 290 15.81 57.25 -45.82
C ARG A 290 15.41 58.16 -46.99
N PHE A 291 14.15 58.11 -47.40
CA PHE A 291 13.64 58.96 -48.49
C PHE A 291 13.74 60.45 -48.16
N GLU A 292 13.41 60.86 -46.93
CA GLU A 292 13.54 62.25 -46.50
C GLU A 292 15.01 62.71 -46.53
N LYS A 293 15.93 61.87 -46.07
CA LYS A 293 17.37 62.18 -46.08
C LYS A 293 17.93 62.26 -47.51
N GLU A 294 17.46 61.42 -48.43
CA GLU A 294 17.81 61.52 -49.85
C GLU A 294 17.32 62.84 -50.45
N ARG A 295 16.06 63.23 -50.18
CA ARG A 295 15.53 64.52 -50.62
C ARG A 295 16.29 65.71 -50.04
N GLN A 296 16.72 65.63 -48.78
CA GLN A 296 17.58 66.66 -48.17
C GLN A 296 18.92 66.78 -48.88
N LYS A 297 19.59 65.66 -49.18
CA LYS A 297 20.85 65.67 -49.94
C LYS A 297 20.69 66.25 -51.35
N GLU A 298 19.58 65.96 -52.03
CA GLU A 298 19.29 66.55 -53.34
C GLU A 298 19.11 68.07 -53.24
N ALA A 299 18.37 68.54 -52.23
CA ALA A 299 18.19 69.98 -51.98
C ALA A 299 19.51 70.67 -51.60
N GLU A 300 20.38 70.02 -50.80
CA GLU A 300 21.72 70.53 -50.47
C GLU A 300 22.59 70.64 -51.71
N LYS A 301 22.64 69.62 -52.57
CA LYS A 301 23.35 69.67 -53.86
C LYS A 301 22.88 70.83 -54.75
N GLN A 302 21.57 71.06 -54.82
CA GLN A 302 21.02 72.20 -55.57
C GLN A 302 21.46 73.54 -54.99
N ARG A 303 21.53 73.66 -53.65
CA ARG A 303 22.03 74.87 -52.98
C ARG A 303 23.53 75.08 -53.21
N GLU A 304 24.33 74.03 -53.10
CA GLU A 304 25.78 74.08 -53.39
C GLU A 304 26.02 74.52 -54.84
N GLN A 305 25.32 73.91 -55.81
CA GLN A 305 25.39 74.32 -57.21
C GLN A 305 25.02 75.80 -57.41
N ALA A 306 23.96 76.27 -56.76
CA ALA A 306 23.57 77.68 -56.83
C ALA A 306 24.62 78.61 -56.21
N TRP A 307 25.27 78.19 -55.13
CA TRP A 307 26.33 78.94 -54.48
C TRP A 307 27.62 78.97 -55.31
N ASP A 308 28.02 77.84 -55.90
CA ASP A 308 29.15 77.75 -56.82
C ASP A 308 28.94 78.65 -58.04
N HIS A 309 27.73 78.68 -58.59
CA HIS A 309 27.36 79.59 -59.68
C HIS A 309 27.52 81.07 -59.28
N LEU A 310 27.06 81.45 -58.08
CA LEU A 310 27.22 82.82 -57.58
C LEU A 310 28.70 83.19 -57.41
N LEU A 311 29.50 82.27 -56.87
CA LEU A 311 30.93 82.48 -56.66
C LEU A 311 31.69 82.64 -57.99
N MET A 312 31.34 81.84 -59.00
CA MET A 312 31.91 81.96 -60.34
C MET A 312 31.57 83.31 -61.00
N GLU A 313 30.34 83.81 -60.83
CA GLU A 313 29.97 85.13 -61.33
C GLU A 313 30.71 86.26 -60.60
N GLN A 314 30.90 86.15 -59.27
CA GLN A 314 31.71 87.11 -58.51
C GLN A 314 33.19 87.10 -58.96
N SER A 315 33.79 85.92 -59.15
CA SER A 315 35.17 85.79 -59.64
C SER A 315 35.33 86.42 -61.04
N ARG A 316 34.35 86.22 -61.93
CA ARG A 316 34.33 86.85 -63.26
C ARG A 316 34.22 88.37 -63.18
N GLN A 317 33.46 88.90 -62.22
CA GLN A 317 33.36 90.35 -61.99
C GLN A 317 34.70 90.91 -61.50
N GLN A 318 35.33 90.27 -60.51
CA GLN A 318 36.65 90.67 -60.00
C GLN A 318 37.72 90.66 -61.11
N GLU A 319 37.77 89.62 -61.94
CA GLU A 319 38.72 89.59 -63.07
C GLU A 319 38.49 90.73 -64.08
N ARG A 320 37.24 91.15 -64.29
CA ARG A 320 36.94 92.30 -65.16
C ARG A 320 37.42 93.61 -64.53
N GLU A 321 37.19 93.80 -63.24
CA GLU A 321 37.67 94.95 -62.49
C GLU A 321 39.19 95.04 -62.49
N GLU A 322 39.89 93.94 -62.20
CA GLU A 322 41.36 93.89 -62.26
C GLU A 322 41.92 94.21 -63.66
N ARG A 323 41.25 93.77 -64.73
CA ARG A 323 41.66 94.11 -66.10
C ARG A 323 41.57 95.62 -66.35
N ILE A 324 40.47 96.25 -65.91
CA ILE A 324 40.27 97.70 -66.01
C ILE A 324 41.34 98.45 -65.22
N GLU A 325 41.65 97.99 -63.99
CA GLU A 325 42.71 98.59 -63.17
C GLU A 325 44.09 98.49 -63.84
N ARG A 326 44.45 97.32 -64.38
CA ARG A 326 45.72 97.12 -65.10
C ARG A 326 45.83 98.01 -66.34
N GLU A 327 44.73 98.24 -67.06
CA GLU A 327 44.71 99.15 -68.20
C GLU A 327 44.94 100.61 -67.77
N LEU A 328 44.25 101.07 -66.72
CA LEU A 328 44.46 102.39 -66.11
C LEU A 328 45.91 102.59 -65.61
N GLU A 329 46.51 101.59 -64.97
CA GLU A 329 47.90 101.64 -64.55
C GLU A 329 48.88 101.76 -65.72
N ARG A 330 48.63 101.01 -66.81
CA ARG A 330 49.43 101.12 -68.04
C ARG A 330 49.36 102.52 -68.64
N GLU A 331 48.17 103.11 -68.70
CA GLU A 331 47.99 104.48 -69.19
C GLU A 331 48.74 105.50 -68.33
N ARG A 332 48.64 105.40 -67.00
CA ARG A 332 49.41 106.24 -66.06
C ARG A 332 50.91 106.09 -66.29
N ARG A 333 51.41 104.86 -66.50
CA ARG A 333 52.83 104.60 -66.75
C ARG A 333 53.32 105.23 -68.05
N ILE A 334 52.53 105.17 -69.12
CA ILE A 334 52.83 105.82 -70.41
C ILE A 334 52.88 107.35 -70.25
N GLN A 335 51.94 107.93 -69.49
CA GLN A 335 51.93 109.37 -69.23
C GLN A 335 53.18 109.81 -68.44
N LEU A 336 53.57 109.05 -67.42
CA LEU A 336 54.80 109.29 -66.65
C LEU A 336 56.06 109.18 -67.51
N GLU A 337 56.15 108.19 -68.41
CA GLU A 337 57.28 108.07 -69.33
C GLU A 337 57.40 109.25 -70.29
N LYS A 338 56.27 109.75 -70.83
CA LYS A 338 56.26 110.94 -71.69
C LYS A 338 56.77 112.17 -70.92
N TYR A 339 56.33 112.35 -69.69
CA TYR A 339 56.77 113.44 -68.82
C TYR A 339 58.28 113.35 -68.52
N ASN A 340 58.78 112.16 -68.16
CA ASN A 340 60.21 111.94 -67.91
C ASN A 340 61.07 112.21 -69.16
N ARG A 341 60.60 111.85 -70.37
CA ARG A 341 61.32 112.16 -71.62
C ARG A 341 61.42 113.66 -71.87
N GLN A 342 60.38 114.45 -71.55
CA GLN A 342 60.43 115.91 -71.67
C GLN A 342 61.47 116.50 -70.72
N LEU A 343 61.42 116.10 -69.45
CA LEU A 343 62.36 116.56 -68.42
C LEU A 343 63.83 116.23 -68.78
N ALA A 344 64.07 115.04 -69.34
CA ALA A 344 65.42 114.63 -69.78
C ALA A 344 65.96 115.53 -70.91
N ARG A 345 65.11 115.95 -71.87
CA ARG A 345 65.51 116.86 -72.95
C ARG A 345 65.87 118.25 -72.42
N GLU A 346 65.08 118.77 -71.49
CA GLU A 346 65.34 120.07 -70.86
C GLU A 346 66.67 120.08 -70.10
N GLN A 347 66.96 119.04 -69.31
CA GLN A 347 68.24 118.90 -68.61
C GLN A 347 69.44 118.80 -69.58
N GLN A 348 69.29 118.07 -70.69
CA GLN A 348 70.35 117.94 -71.69
C GLN A 348 70.64 119.28 -72.39
N ALA A 349 69.61 120.06 -72.72
CA ALA A 349 69.75 121.39 -73.29
C ALA A 349 70.45 122.36 -72.31
N HIS A 350 70.10 122.31 -71.02
CA HIS A 350 70.73 123.12 -69.98
C HIS A 350 72.22 122.79 -69.81
N ARG A 351 72.59 121.49 -69.80
CA ARG A 351 74.00 121.06 -69.74
C ARG A 351 74.82 121.56 -70.94
N GLN A 352 74.25 121.47 -72.15
CA GLN A 352 74.93 121.95 -73.36
C GLN A 352 75.18 123.47 -73.35
N HIS A 353 74.29 124.25 -72.73
CA HIS A 353 74.48 125.70 -72.57
C HIS A 353 75.63 126.04 -71.63
N LEU A 354 75.70 125.37 -70.47
CA LEU A 354 76.79 125.55 -69.49
C LEU A 354 78.17 125.24 -70.10
N ASP A 355 78.31 124.08 -70.75
CA ASP A 355 79.61 123.62 -71.28
C ASP A 355 80.13 124.47 -72.43
N LYS A 356 79.24 125.01 -73.30
CA LYS A 356 79.65 125.73 -74.51
C LYS A 356 79.84 127.24 -74.32
N GLN A 357 79.10 127.88 -73.41
CA GLN A 357 79.10 129.35 -73.29
C GLN A 357 79.80 129.88 -72.04
N LEU A 358 79.83 129.12 -70.93
CA LEU A 358 80.39 129.58 -69.66
C LEU A 358 81.77 129.00 -69.34
N TYR A 359 82.08 127.78 -69.81
CA TYR A 359 83.31 127.06 -69.46
C TYR A 359 84.46 127.14 -70.47
N THR A 360 84.42 128.07 -71.44
CA THR A 360 85.53 128.28 -72.41
C THR A 360 86.26 129.60 -72.17
N ASN A 361 87.37 129.53 -71.43
CA ASN A 361 88.26 130.68 -71.23
C ASN A 361 89.18 130.87 -72.45
N ARG A 362 89.11 132.04 -73.10
CA ARG A 362 90.07 132.48 -74.13
C ARG A 362 91.09 133.44 -73.50
N PRO A 363 92.41 133.24 -73.67
CA PRO A 363 93.42 134.15 -73.10
C PRO A 363 93.29 135.57 -73.68
N SER A 364 93.31 136.58 -72.81
CA SER A 364 93.22 138.00 -73.17
C SER A 364 94.53 138.52 -73.78
N VAL A 365 94.46 139.51 -74.66
CA VAL A 365 95.61 140.08 -75.38
C VAL A 365 96.68 140.67 -74.43
N GLU A 366 96.31 141.04 -73.20
CA GLU A 366 97.24 141.50 -72.14
C GLU A 366 98.14 140.39 -71.58
N TYR A 367 97.76 139.12 -71.74
CA TYR A 367 98.56 137.96 -71.34
C TYR A 367 99.85 137.83 -72.17
N PHE A 368 99.83 138.25 -73.45
CA PHE A 368 100.98 138.11 -74.36
C PHE A 368 101.96 139.29 -74.26
N THR A 369 101.56 140.44 -73.71
CA THR A 369 102.42 141.63 -73.57
C THR A 369 103.29 141.61 -72.29
N GLN A 370 103.22 140.54 -71.51
CA GLN A 370 104.01 140.32 -70.28
C GLN A 370 105.38 139.68 -70.50
N PHE A 371 105.63 139.08 -71.68
CA PHE A 371 106.89 138.41 -72.00
C PHE A 371 107.87 139.35 -72.73
N ASN A 372 109.17 139.26 -72.40
CA ASN A 372 110.29 140.03 -73.00
C ASN A 372 110.36 141.55 -72.69
N ARG A 373 110.13 141.97 -71.44
CA ARG A 373 110.30 143.37 -70.98
C ARG A 373 111.59 143.70 -70.19
N SER A 374 112.56 142.77 -70.07
CA SER A 374 113.87 143.05 -69.42
C SER A 374 115.03 142.44 -70.19
N SER A 375 116.15 143.16 -70.31
CA SER A 375 117.36 142.75 -71.06
C SER A 375 118.34 141.93 -70.21
N ARG A 376 117.93 140.74 -69.77
CA ARG A 376 118.87 139.73 -69.25
C ARG A 376 118.67 138.40 -69.95
#